data_AF-A0A3D0I6U6-F1
#
_entry.id   AF-A0A3D0I6U6-F1
#
_cell.length_a   1.000
_cell.length_b   1.000
_cell.length_c   1.000
_cell.angle_alpha   90.00
_cell.angle_beta   90.00
_cell.angle_gamma   90.00
#
_symmetry.space_group_name_H-M   'P 1'
#
loop_
_entity.id
_entity.type
_entity.pdbx_description
1 polymer ?
#
loop_
_entity_poly.entity_id
_entity_poly.type
_entity_poly.pdbx_seq_one_letter_code
_entity_poly.pdbx_strand_id
1 'polypeptide(L)'
;MALRQLTPRTYAVFQAAAVRLLGPGPAELIQRGVVNPAGIADVWLSRLPHLAPPLRAGLLVLEFTPFPLVRKLRPFTALSPSAQDNVLADLMCSSLDWKRTLFKGIKSFACLTFYSAGPSRAFSGYPGPFGGRAGAGAIAKAMLEDE
;
A
#
# COMPACT_ATOMS: atom_id res chain seq x y z
N MET A 1 -17.83 2.56 4.66
CA MET A 1 -17.64 1.87 3.37
C MET A 1 -17.43 0.39 3.67
N ALA A 2 -18.23 -0.52 3.10
CA ALA A 2 -18.07 -1.96 3.35
C ALA A 2 -16.88 -2.51 2.53
N LEU A 3 -16.08 -3.40 3.14
CA LEU A 3 -14.96 -4.05 2.48
C LEU A 3 -15.48 -5.13 1.50
N ARG A 4 -14.89 -5.21 0.31
CA ARG A 4 -15.31 -6.12 -0.77
C ARG A 4 -14.48 -7.40 -0.81
N GLN A 5 -13.17 -7.28 -0.61
CA GLN A 5 -12.22 -8.38 -0.77
C GLN A 5 -11.35 -8.55 0.47
N LEU A 6 -10.86 -7.46 1.07
CA LEU A 6 -10.08 -7.53 2.31
C LEU A 6 -11.02 -7.74 3.50
N THR A 7 -10.53 -8.44 4.52
CA THR A 7 -11.18 -8.44 5.84
C THR A 7 -10.69 -7.25 6.65
N PRO A 8 -11.40 -6.84 7.72
CA PRO A 8 -10.94 -5.74 8.59
C PRO A 8 -9.51 -5.96 9.10
N ARG A 9 -9.14 -7.22 9.37
CA ARG A 9 -7.80 -7.58 9.81
C ARG A 9 -6.75 -7.44 8.70
N THR A 10 -6.97 -8.04 7.53
CA THR A 10 -5.99 -7.94 6.43
C THR A 10 -5.85 -6.50 5.93
N TYR A 11 -6.94 -5.72 5.99
CA TYR A 11 -6.94 -4.30 5.73
C TYR A 11 -5.99 -3.56 6.68
N ALA A 12 -6.14 -3.77 8.00
CA ALA A 12 -5.28 -3.13 9.01
C ALA A 12 -3.80 -3.52 8.85
N VAL A 13 -3.53 -4.81 8.58
CA VAL A 13 -2.17 -5.31 8.34
C VAL A 13 -1.55 -4.66 7.12
N PHE A 14 -2.28 -4.59 6.01
CA PHE A 14 -1.78 -3.97 4.78
C PHE A 14 -1.55 -2.47 4.96
N GLN A 15 -2.46 -1.78 5.65
CA GLN A 15 -2.30 -0.37 5.98
C GLN A 15 -1.04 -0.13 6.82
N ALA A 16 -0.82 -0.93 7.87
CA ALA A 16 0.36 -0.84 8.72
C ALA A 16 1.65 -1.13 7.93
N ALA A 17 1.65 -2.17 7.08
CA ALA A 17 2.79 -2.50 6.24
C ALA A 17 3.11 -1.39 5.23
N ALA A 18 2.09 -0.81 4.58
CA ALA A 18 2.26 0.26 3.60
C ALA A 18 2.94 1.50 4.20
N VAL A 19 2.57 1.89 5.43
CA VAL A 19 3.21 2.99 6.17
C VAL A 19 4.72 2.74 6.35
N ARG A 20 5.13 1.48 6.55
CA ARG A 20 6.54 1.13 6.75
C ARG A 20 7.32 0.98 5.44
N LEU A 21 6.68 0.47 4.40
CA LEU A 21 7.33 0.10 3.14
C LEU A 21 7.59 1.27 2.18
N LEU A 22 6.81 2.35 2.27
CA LEU A 22 6.82 3.44 1.28
C LEU A 22 7.71 4.63 1.65
N GLY A 23 8.32 4.62 2.85
CA GLY A 23 9.19 5.70 3.32
C GLY A 23 8.43 6.88 3.97
N PRO A 24 9.15 7.89 4.49
CA PRO A 24 8.59 8.88 5.43
C PRO A 24 7.53 9.80 4.81
N GLY A 25 7.74 10.31 3.60
CA GLY A 25 6.78 11.20 2.92
C GLY A 25 5.44 10.51 2.61
N PRO A 26 5.45 9.36 1.92
CA PRO A 26 4.25 8.54 1.74
C PRO A 26 3.59 8.12 3.04
N ALA A 27 4.37 7.73 4.06
CA ALA A 27 3.85 7.36 5.37
C ALA A 27 3.02 8.49 6.02
N GLU A 28 3.48 9.74 5.92
CA GLU A 28 2.76 10.92 6.44
C GLU A 28 1.39 11.09 5.78
N LEU A 29 1.32 10.97 4.45
CA LEU A 29 0.04 11.04 3.72
C LEU A 29 -0.92 9.93 4.13
N ILE A 30 -0.40 8.73 4.37
CA ILE A 30 -1.21 7.58 4.79
C ILE A 30 -1.73 7.78 6.21
N GLN A 31 -0.87 8.23 7.14
CA GLN A 31 -1.24 8.48 8.53
C GLN A 31 -2.25 9.62 8.69
N ARG A 32 -2.17 10.66 7.84
CA ARG A 32 -3.16 11.75 7.79
C ARG A 32 -4.46 11.35 7.09
N GLY A 33 -4.56 10.14 6.55
CA GLY A 33 -5.73 9.67 5.82
C GLY A 33 -5.92 10.31 4.44
N VAL A 34 -4.93 11.06 3.93
CA VAL A 34 -4.96 11.68 2.60
C VAL A 34 -4.90 10.61 1.51
N VAL A 35 -4.12 9.57 1.73
CA VAL A 35 -4.08 8.37 0.89
C VAL A 35 -4.44 7.16 1.73
N ASN A 36 -5.32 6.32 1.20
CA ASN A 36 -5.74 5.08 1.85
C ASN A 36 -5.36 3.87 0.98
N PRO A 37 -4.10 3.37 1.09
CA PRO A 37 -3.64 2.24 0.28
C PRO A 37 -4.50 1.00 0.46
N ALA A 38 -4.95 0.69 1.67
CA ALA A 38 -5.78 -0.49 1.94
C ALA A 38 -7.19 -0.38 1.33
N GLY A 39 -7.78 0.82 1.32
CA GLY A 39 -9.06 1.05 0.62
C GLY A 39 -8.91 0.92 -0.90
N ILE A 40 -7.84 1.48 -1.46
CA ILE A 40 -7.55 1.37 -2.90
C ILE A 40 -7.26 -0.10 -3.27
N ALA A 41 -6.48 -0.81 -2.45
CA ALA A 41 -6.23 -2.24 -2.59
C ALA A 41 -7.53 -3.05 -2.66
N ASP A 42 -8.47 -2.82 -1.75
CA ASP A 42 -9.75 -3.52 -1.70
C ASP A 42 -10.56 -3.35 -2.99
N VAL A 43 -10.61 -2.11 -3.50
CA VAL A 43 -11.27 -1.78 -4.78
C VAL A 43 -10.52 -2.44 -5.95
N TRP A 44 -9.20 -2.42 -5.96
CA TRP A 44 -8.39 -3.01 -7.02
C TRP A 44 -8.57 -4.53 -7.10
N LEU A 45 -8.55 -5.20 -5.95
CA LEU A 45 -8.83 -6.64 -5.84
C LEU A 45 -10.25 -6.99 -6.26
N SER A 46 -11.22 -6.09 -6.08
CA SER A 46 -12.59 -6.35 -6.56
C SER A 46 -12.67 -6.47 -8.09
N ARG A 47 -11.69 -5.94 -8.83
CA ARG A 47 -11.55 -6.11 -10.29
C ARG A 47 -10.79 -7.38 -10.67
N LEU A 48 -9.99 -7.92 -9.75
CA LEU A 48 -9.14 -9.11 -9.95
C LEU A 48 -9.29 -10.07 -8.76
N PRO A 49 -10.48 -10.67 -8.57
CA PRO A 49 -10.83 -11.38 -7.35
C PRO A 49 -9.96 -12.62 -7.08
N HIS A 50 -9.40 -13.24 -8.12
CA HIS A 50 -8.51 -14.40 -7.99
C HIS A 50 -7.19 -14.07 -7.27
N LEU A 51 -6.78 -12.79 -7.23
CA LEU A 51 -5.59 -12.35 -6.49
C LEU A 51 -5.86 -12.07 -5.01
N ALA A 52 -7.14 -11.97 -4.60
CA ALA A 52 -7.48 -11.64 -3.22
C ALA A 52 -7.15 -12.76 -2.22
N PRO A 53 -7.46 -14.05 -2.47
CA PRO A 53 -7.08 -15.13 -1.56
C PRO A 53 -5.57 -15.21 -1.25
N PRO A 54 -4.64 -15.25 -2.24
CA PRO A 54 -3.22 -15.36 -1.93
C PRO A 54 -2.68 -14.11 -1.21
N LEU A 55 -3.17 -12.91 -1.55
CA LEU A 55 -2.78 -11.70 -0.83
C LEU A 55 -3.26 -11.72 0.63
N ARG A 56 -4.53 -12.09 0.88
CA ARG A 56 -5.06 -12.23 2.24
C ARG A 56 -4.26 -13.25 3.04
N ALA A 57 -3.95 -14.40 2.44
CA ALA A 57 -3.12 -15.42 3.08
C ALA A 57 -1.74 -14.88 3.43
N GLY A 58 -1.07 -14.18 2.51
CA GLY A 58 0.21 -13.52 2.77
C GLY A 58 0.15 -12.49 3.90
N LEU A 59 -0.91 -11.69 3.96
CA LEU A 59 -1.13 -10.72 5.04
C LEU A 59 -1.40 -11.40 6.40
N LEU A 60 -2.11 -12.53 6.41
CA LEU A 60 -2.32 -13.31 7.62
C LEU A 60 -1.03 -14.00 8.09
N VAL A 61 -0.19 -14.47 7.17
CA VAL A 61 1.17 -14.96 7.47
C VAL A 61 1.98 -13.82 8.08
N LEU A 62 2.00 -12.64 7.45
CA LEU A 62 2.68 -11.48 8.03
C LEU A 62 2.12 -11.13 9.41
N GLU A 63 0.82 -11.24 9.63
CA GLU A 63 0.17 -10.90 10.90
C GLU A 63 0.45 -11.91 12.01
N PHE A 64 0.42 -13.22 11.73
CA PHE A 64 0.41 -14.23 12.79
C PHE A 64 1.64 -15.11 12.87
N THR A 65 2.52 -15.15 11.87
CA THR A 65 3.66 -16.07 11.88
C THR A 65 4.62 -15.74 13.04
N PRO A 66 4.77 -16.64 14.04
CA PRO A 66 5.62 -16.39 15.19
C PRO A 66 7.04 -16.94 14.98
N PHE A 67 7.87 -16.80 16.00
CA PHE A 67 9.19 -17.45 16.10
C PHE A 67 9.06 -18.99 15.98
N PRO A 68 9.99 -19.71 15.30
CA PRO A 68 11.25 -19.24 14.70
C PRO A 68 11.12 -18.72 13.26
N LEU A 69 9.93 -18.82 12.65
CA LEU A 69 9.74 -18.44 11.26
C LEU A 69 9.88 -16.94 11.03
N VAL A 70 9.37 -16.11 11.94
CA VAL A 70 9.61 -14.66 11.94
C VAL A 70 9.98 -14.28 13.38
N ARG A 71 10.97 -13.42 13.57
CA ARG A 71 11.46 -13.00 14.91
C ARG A 71 10.47 -12.07 15.63
N LYS A 72 9.26 -12.58 15.91
CA LYS A 72 8.21 -11.88 16.66
C LYS A 72 7.40 -12.85 17.52
N LEU A 73 6.85 -12.32 18.62
CA LEU A 73 5.99 -13.04 19.56
C LEU A 73 4.56 -12.50 19.60
N ARG A 74 4.31 -11.35 18.95
CA ARG A 74 3.00 -10.68 18.90
C ARG A 74 2.56 -10.47 17.45
N PRO A 75 1.26 -10.25 17.21
CA PRO A 75 0.76 -9.89 15.88
C PRO A 75 1.47 -8.65 15.31
N PHE A 76 1.67 -8.60 13.99
CA PHE A 76 2.44 -7.52 13.34
C PHE A 76 1.85 -6.15 13.62
N THR A 77 0.52 -6.02 13.55
CA THR A 77 -0.19 -4.77 13.86
C THR A 77 -0.04 -4.30 15.31
N ALA A 78 0.29 -5.20 16.24
CA ALA A 78 0.49 -4.91 17.66
C ALA A 78 1.96 -4.64 18.03
N LEU A 79 2.88 -4.68 17.06
CA LEU A 79 4.29 -4.38 17.27
C LEU A 79 4.55 -2.87 17.29
N SER A 80 5.63 -2.47 17.97
CA SER A 80 6.15 -1.10 17.84
C SER A 80 6.59 -0.83 16.40
N PRO A 81 6.63 0.44 15.96
CA PRO A 81 7.07 0.78 14.60
C PRO A 81 8.43 0.19 14.21
N SER A 82 9.43 0.28 15.10
CA SER A 82 10.76 -0.29 14.87
C SER A 82 10.75 -1.82 14.80
N ALA A 83 9.89 -2.48 15.57
CA ALA A 83 9.74 -3.93 15.50
C ALA A 83 9.04 -4.38 14.21
N GLN A 84 8.11 -3.59 13.67
CA GLN A 84 7.53 -3.83 12.34
C GLN A 84 8.59 -3.72 11.25
N ASP A 85 9.43 -2.68 11.30
CA ASP A 85 10.52 -2.48 10.34
C ASP A 85 11.52 -3.64 10.37
N ASN A 86 11.88 -4.14 11.56
CA ASN A 86 12.75 -5.30 11.72
C ASN A 86 12.14 -6.57 11.11
N VAL A 87 10.83 -6.80 11.26
CA VAL A 87 10.15 -7.94 10.63
C VAL A 87 10.21 -7.84 9.11
N LEU A 88 9.95 -6.65 8.55
CA LEU A 88 10.01 -6.43 7.10
C LEU A 88 11.44 -6.57 6.57
N ALA A 89 12.44 -6.10 7.31
CA ALA A 89 13.85 -6.28 6.98
C ALA A 89 14.27 -7.76 7.01
N ASP A 90 13.80 -8.55 8.00
CA ASP A 90 14.04 -10.01 8.04
C ASP A 90 13.45 -10.72 6.83
N LEU A 91 12.21 -10.38 6.44
CA LEU A 91 11.58 -10.94 5.24
C LEU A 91 12.34 -10.56 3.95
N MET A 92 12.85 -9.33 3.89
CA MET A 92 13.62 -8.82 2.75
C MET A 92 14.98 -9.53 2.60
N CYS A 93 15.71 -9.71 3.70
CA CYS A 93 17.07 -10.26 3.72
C CYS A 93 17.13 -11.79 3.87
N SER A 94 15.99 -12.46 4.00
CA SER A 94 15.92 -13.91 4.22
C SER A 94 16.46 -14.73 3.06
N SER A 95 17.11 -15.86 3.38
CA SER A 95 17.53 -16.88 2.41
C SER A 95 16.35 -17.70 1.86
N LEU A 96 15.24 -17.80 2.59
CA LEU A 96 14.02 -18.50 2.16
C LEU A 96 13.28 -17.71 1.08
N ASP A 97 13.03 -18.34 -0.06
CA ASP A 97 12.45 -17.66 -1.22
C ASP A 97 11.02 -17.16 -0.97
N TRP A 98 10.18 -17.96 -0.33
CA TRP A 98 8.79 -17.58 -0.04
C TRP A 98 8.69 -16.31 0.84
N LYS A 99 9.64 -16.08 1.77
CA LYS A 99 9.68 -14.87 2.59
C LYS A 99 9.97 -13.63 1.75
N ARG A 100 10.95 -13.73 0.85
CA ARG A 100 11.29 -12.64 -0.08
C ARG A 100 10.15 -12.37 -1.05
N THR A 101 9.51 -13.42 -1.55
CA THR A 101 8.34 -13.32 -2.44
C THR A 101 7.17 -12.65 -1.74
N LEU A 102 6.90 -12.99 -0.47
CA LEU A 102 5.90 -12.31 0.35
C LEU A 102 6.23 -10.82 0.50
N PHE A 103 7.46 -10.47 0.88
CA PHE A 103 7.91 -9.08 1.00
C PHE A 103 7.75 -8.30 -0.32
N LYS A 104 8.25 -8.86 -1.43
CA LYS A 104 8.13 -8.25 -2.76
C LYS A 104 6.68 -8.04 -3.15
N GLY A 105 5.81 -9.03 -2.93
CA GLY A 105 4.39 -8.93 -3.24
C GLY A 105 3.70 -7.80 -2.47
N ILE A 106 3.90 -7.74 -1.15
CA ILE A 106 3.31 -6.68 -0.31
C ILE A 106 3.87 -5.31 -0.69
N LYS A 107 5.19 -5.18 -0.87
CA LYS A 107 5.83 -3.92 -1.27
C LYS A 107 5.36 -3.43 -2.63
N SER A 108 5.35 -4.30 -3.65
CA SER A 108 4.88 -3.94 -4.98
C SER A 108 3.42 -3.50 -4.96
N PHE A 109 2.58 -4.17 -4.18
CA PHE A 109 1.17 -3.81 -4.07
C PHE A 109 0.95 -2.52 -3.26
N ALA A 110 1.74 -2.27 -2.22
CA ALA A 110 1.76 -1.00 -1.49
C ALA A 110 2.16 0.16 -2.42
N CYS A 111 3.21 -0.02 -3.24
CA CYS A 111 3.61 0.96 -4.24
C CYS A 111 2.50 1.21 -5.26
N LEU A 112 1.94 0.15 -5.85
CA LEU A 112 0.87 0.26 -6.85
C LEU A 112 -0.33 1.05 -6.30
N THR A 113 -0.80 0.69 -5.11
CA THR A 113 -1.98 1.31 -4.49
C THR A 113 -1.70 2.75 -4.10
N PHE A 114 -0.54 3.06 -3.50
CA PHE A 114 -0.18 4.42 -3.15
C PHE A 114 -0.01 5.31 -4.38
N TYR A 115 0.78 4.91 -5.38
CA TYR A 115 1.06 5.73 -6.56
C TYR A 115 -0.12 5.81 -7.56
N SER A 116 -1.15 4.98 -7.40
CA SER A 116 -2.40 5.16 -8.14
C SER A 116 -3.28 6.31 -7.61
N ALA A 117 -3.01 6.81 -6.40
CA ALA A 117 -3.77 7.91 -5.81
C ALA A 117 -3.39 9.28 -6.42
N GLY A 118 -4.36 10.18 -6.56
CA GLY A 118 -4.09 11.55 -7.03
C GLY A 118 -3.07 12.32 -6.17
N PRO A 119 -3.19 12.32 -4.83
CA PRO A 119 -2.28 13.04 -3.94
C PRO A 119 -0.83 12.54 -3.94
N SER A 120 -0.56 11.30 -4.36
CA SER A 120 0.81 10.74 -4.39
C SER A 120 1.61 11.17 -5.63
N ARG A 121 0.99 11.83 -6.61
CA ARG A 121 1.66 12.34 -7.82
C ARG A 121 2.81 13.31 -7.54
N ALA A 122 2.75 14.03 -6.42
CA ALA A 122 3.86 14.89 -5.99
C ALA A 122 5.16 14.10 -5.73
N PHE A 123 5.04 12.81 -5.38
CA PHE A 123 6.19 11.93 -5.09
C PHE A 123 6.72 11.22 -6.34
N SER A 124 5.97 11.14 -7.43
CA SER A 124 6.43 10.47 -8.66
C SER A 124 7.34 11.34 -9.52
N GLY A 125 7.57 12.60 -9.15
CA GLY A 125 8.34 13.57 -9.94
C GLY A 125 7.71 13.91 -11.29
N TYR A 126 6.49 13.41 -11.55
CA TYR A 126 5.76 13.59 -12.80
C TYR A 126 4.47 14.37 -12.50
N PRO A 127 4.42 15.67 -12.83
CA PRO A 127 3.14 16.36 -12.89
C PRO A 127 2.37 15.66 -14.01
N GLY A 128 1.31 14.93 -13.69
CA GLY A 128 0.52 14.21 -14.71
C GLY A 128 0.12 15.11 -15.90
N PRO A 129 -0.53 14.57 -16.95
CA PRO A 129 -0.86 15.33 -18.17
C PRO A 129 -1.71 16.60 -17.95
N PHE A 130 -2.26 16.79 -16.75
CA PHE A 130 -3.01 17.98 -16.31
C PHE A 130 -2.34 18.69 -15.13
N GLY A 131 -1.01 18.74 -15.12
CA GLY A 131 -0.17 19.22 -14.02
C GLY A 131 -0.64 20.52 -13.38
N GLY A 132 -0.99 20.44 -12.09
CA GLY A 132 -1.28 21.60 -11.25
C GLY A 132 -2.68 22.18 -11.42
N ARG A 133 -3.15 22.94 -10.42
CA ARG A 133 -4.42 23.69 -10.42
C ARG A 133 -4.59 24.69 -11.59
N ALA A 134 -3.65 24.74 -12.54
CA ALA A 134 -3.72 25.50 -13.78
C ALA A 134 -4.29 24.70 -14.98
N GLY A 135 -4.30 23.37 -14.94
CA GLY A 135 -4.69 22.54 -16.09
C GLY A 135 -6.19 22.54 -16.40
N ALA A 136 -7.06 22.56 -15.39
CA ALA A 136 -8.51 22.52 -15.62
C ALA A 136 -9.04 23.82 -16.27
N GLY A 137 -8.45 24.97 -15.93
CA GLY A 137 -8.81 26.26 -16.54
C GLY A 137 -8.29 26.42 -17.96
N ALA A 138 -7.11 25.85 -18.28
CA ALA A 138 -6.53 25.92 -19.61
C ALA A 138 -7.29 25.05 -20.63
N ILE A 139 -7.82 23.90 -20.22
CA ILE A 139 -8.61 23.02 -21.11
C ILE A 139 -9.99 23.63 -21.36
N ALA A 140 -10.64 24.20 -20.32
CA ALA A 140 -11.90 24.91 -20.50
C ALA A 140 -11.75 26.14 -21.40
N LYS A 141 -10.61 26.84 -21.33
CA LYS A 141 -10.31 27.99 -22.20
C LYS A 141 -10.02 27.56 -23.64
N ALA A 142 -9.26 26.48 -23.85
CA ALA A 142 -8.99 25.94 -25.18
C ALA A 142 -10.25 25.37 -25.86
N MET A 143 -11.23 24.85 -25.11
CA MET A 143 -12.51 24.37 -25.66
C MET A 143 -13.51 25.50 -25.94
N LEU A 144 -13.29 26.70 -25.40
CA LEU A 144 -14.15 27.88 -25.61
C LEU A 144 -13.58 28.85 -26.67
N GLU A 145 -12.32 28.67 -27.09
CA GLU A 145 -11.66 29.47 -28.14
C GLU A 145 -11.74 28.80 -29.53
N ASP A 146 -12.37 27.62 -29.63
CA ASP A 146 -12.63 26.88 -30.88
C ASP A 146 -14.10 27.01 -31.38
N GLU A 147 -14.89 27.96 -30.83
CA GLU A 147 -16.21 28.38 -31.36
C GLU A 147 -16.16 29.73 -32.09
#